data_AF-A0A534GLQ6-F1
#
_entry.id   AF-A0A534GLQ6-F1
#
_cell.length_a   1.000
_cell.length_b   1.000
_cell.length_c   1.000
_cell.angle_alpha   90.00
_cell.angle_beta   90.00
_cell.angle_gamma   90.00
#
_symmetry.space_group_name_H-M   'P 1'
#
loop_
_entity.id
_entity.type
_entity.pdbx_description
1 polymer ?
#
loop_
_entity_poly.entity_id
_entity_poly.type
_entity_poly.pdbx_seq_one_letter_code
_entity_poly.pdbx_strand_id
1 'polypeptide(L)'
;MVAGLKGDLGGWSYDSALVVNHTWLGTTWYGLLSYKQLLNDVTNGTYNFVNPAANSATTRAAIAPALPKTSTTDLDSIDFRATRELAQLPGGPLGLGLGVDARYEAQNDPNLNPNNDVQALGISQTIGSRTAFAGYAEFGLPIVRHLEVNVSGRFDHYSDFGNSTTPKVGIKWTPLRQLALRGTYSRGFRAPSFAENGSSQSLGYITFTPQAQASAWAALHNNDAYTNPYSLALQNSANPSIQPEKSESGTFGVVFEPVEFANVSVDYYVIKKTNVIVPPDTATGLSEYFAGKPTPGYVIALDNPDPQFPNAPPRPTVVASGYLNANSLQTDGIDIDLRLRANLPGGLRYRGNISATKILSWKMTFPGSPPVEQQYVGTEAPYILSSGAGTPRYRANFDNTFTIGAATVTATARYVSGMDQTGVDATGSTTACLYGTNITNCHIASFTVLDLTGDYKFTDKIGASWALLNVTNRLPPLNPANYAGVNYNPTYHFAGILGRYWRLGLSVQF
;
A
#
# COMPACT_ATOMS: atom_id res chain seq x y z
N MET A 1 2.56 -20.56 17.34
CA MET A 1 2.56 -20.62 18.82
C MET A 1 2.94 -19.25 19.34
N VAL A 2 2.33 -18.82 20.45
CA VAL A 2 2.69 -17.57 21.13
C VAL A 2 2.79 -17.87 22.62
N ALA A 3 3.87 -17.44 23.26
CA ALA A 3 4.06 -17.49 24.69
C ALA A 3 4.61 -16.14 25.16
N GLY A 4 4.36 -15.75 26.40
CA GLY A 4 4.84 -14.48 26.92
C GLY A 4 4.95 -14.46 28.43
N LEU A 5 5.77 -13.54 28.92
CA LEU A 5 6.01 -13.29 30.33
C LEU A 5 5.82 -11.80 30.59
N LYS A 6 5.15 -11.46 31.69
CA LYS A 6 5.03 -10.08 32.16
C LYS A 6 5.06 -10.03 33.67
N GLY A 7 5.52 -8.91 34.22
CA GLY A 7 5.49 -8.69 35.66
C GLY A 7 6.26 -7.45 36.10
N ASP A 8 6.38 -7.32 37.41
CA ASP A 8 7.06 -6.21 38.06
C ASP A 8 8.17 -6.75 38.98
N LEU A 9 9.41 -6.29 38.80
CA LEU A 9 10.54 -6.70 39.63
C LEU A 9 11.56 -5.56 39.78
N GLY A 10 11.92 -5.24 41.03
CA GLY A 10 12.98 -4.26 41.31
C GLY A 10 12.70 -2.84 40.76
N GLY A 11 11.41 -2.44 40.71
CA GLY A 11 10.97 -1.16 40.15
C GLY A 11 10.88 -1.14 38.62
N TRP A 12 11.07 -2.28 37.96
CA TRP A 12 10.84 -2.44 36.53
C TRP A 12 9.52 -3.15 36.28
N SER A 13 8.70 -2.60 35.39
CA SER A 13 7.61 -3.34 34.74
C SER A 13 8.15 -3.89 33.43
N TYR A 14 8.01 -5.18 33.18
CA TYR A 14 8.51 -5.82 31.96
C TYR A 14 7.47 -6.71 31.30
N ASP A 15 7.64 -6.91 30.01
CA ASP A 15 6.79 -7.76 29.17
C ASP A 15 7.64 -8.31 28.01
N SER A 16 7.35 -9.54 27.60
CA SER A 16 8.09 -10.25 26.56
C SER A 16 7.16 -11.23 25.87
N ALA A 17 7.33 -11.40 24.56
CA ALA A 17 6.66 -12.43 23.80
C ALA A 17 7.63 -13.23 22.93
N LEU A 18 7.33 -14.51 22.77
CA LEU A 18 7.91 -15.42 21.80
C LEU A 18 6.82 -15.84 20.83
N VAL A 19 7.06 -15.66 19.54
CA VAL A 19 6.20 -16.09 18.44
C VAL A 19 6.99 -17.08 17.59
N VAL A 20 6.34 -18.19 17.24
CA VAL A 20 6.85 -19.16 16.25
C VAL A 20 5.70 -19.48 15.31
N ASN A 21 5.86 -19.21 14.02
CA ASN A 21 4.83 -19.41 13.02
C ASN A 21 5.43 -20.06 11.76
N HIS A 22 4.76 -21.10 11.29
CA HIS A 22 4.97 -21.69 9.99
C HIS A 22 3.62 -21.84 9.31
N THR A 23 3.52 -21.38 8.08
CA THR A 23 2.31 -21.49 7.26
C THR A 23 2.69 -22.10 5.90
N TRP A 24 1.85 -22.99 5.39
CA TRP A 24 1.98 -23.55 4.04
C TRP A 24 0.66 -23.47 3.28
N LEU A 25 0.74 -23.29 1.97
CA LEU A 25 -0.39 -23.30 1.06
C LEU A 25 -0.06 -24.15 -0.17
N GLY A 26 -0.79 -25.25 -0.34
CA GLY A 26 -0.77 -26.06 -1.56
C GLY A 26 -1.77 -25.52 -2.56
N THR A 27 -1.34 -25.25 -3.79
CA THR A 27 -2.20 -24.82 -4.90
C THR A 27 -1.98 -25.74 -6.09
N THR A 28 -3.04 -26.06 -6.85
CA THR A 28 -2.93 -26.79 -8.11
C THR A 28 -3.84 -26.16 -9.15
N TRP A 29 -3.25 -25.74 -10.27
CA TRP A 29 -3.98 -25.19 -11.42
C TRP A 29 -4.14 -26.26 -12.50
N TYR A 30 -5.27 -26.21 -13.20
CA TYR A 30 -5.62 -27.12 -14.28
C TYR A 30 -6.09 -26.34 -15.51
N GLY A 31 -6.02 -26.96 -16.69
CA GLY A 31 -6.61 -26.42 -17.91
C GLY A 31 -5.74 -25.41 -18.66
N LEU A 32 -4.50 -25.18 -18.22
CA LEU A 32 -3.52 -24.38 -18.96
C LEU A 32 -2.70 -25.28 -19.89
N LEU A 33 -2.37 -24.79 -21.09
CA LEU A 33 -1.67 -25.56 -22.11
C LEU A 33 -0.15 -25.45 -21.97
N SER A 34 0.55 -26.59 -22.11
CA SER A 34 2.01 -26.62 -22.35
C SER A 34 2.30 -26.24 -23.81
N TYR A 35 3.11 -25.21 -24.01
CA TYR A 35 3.53 -24.72 -25.30
C TYR A 35 4.42 -25.74 -26.01
N LYS A 36 5.39 -26.32 -25.31
CA LYS A 36 6.26 -27.38 -25.83
C LYS A 36 5.46 -28.60 -26.25
N GLN A 37 4.52 -29.06 -25.41
CA GLN A 37 3.71 -30.21 -25.76
C GLN A 37 2.77 -29.90 -26.92
N LEU A 38 2.14 -28.72 -26.95
CA LEU A 38 1.31 -28.30 -28.09
C LEU A 38 2.11 -28.31 -29.40
N LEU A 39 3.33 -27.75 -29.42
CA LEU A 39 4.17 -27.76 -30.61
C LEU A 39 4.56 -29.19 -31.05
N ASN A 40 4.88 -30.06 -30.09
CA ASN A 40 5.13 -31.48 -30.37
C ASN A 40 3.89 -32.16 -30.95
N ASP A 41 2.71 -31.88 -30.40
CA ASP A 41 1.45 -32.45 -30.81
C ASP A 41 1.05 -32.02 -32.22
N VAL A 42 1.29 -30.76 -32.57
CA VAL A 42 1.10 -30.22 -33.92
C VAL A 42 2.10 -30.83 -34.90
N THR A 43 3.38 -30.86 -34.54
CA THR A 43 4.46 -31.34 -35.41
C THR A 43 4.34 -32.83 -35.72
N ASN A 44 3.99 -33.63 -34.71
CA ASN A 44 3.93 -35.09 -34.84
C ASN A 44 2.51 -35.61 -35.10
N GLY A 45 1.49 -34.75 -35.06
CA GLY A 45 0.08 -35.15 -35.21
C GLY A 45 -0.42 -36.06 -34.08
N THR A 46 0.18 -35.99 -32.89
CA THR A 46 -0.12 -36.89 -31.76
C THR A 46 -1.38 -36.51 -30.97
N TYR A 47 -1.94 -35.33 -31.23
CA TYR A 47 -3.19 -34.87 -30.63
C TYR A 47 -4.29 -34.71 -31.69
N ASN A 48 -5.44 -35.33 -31.45
CA ASN A 48 -6.63 -35.15 -32.26
C ASN A 48 -7.32 -33.82 -31.91
N PHE A 49 -7.01 -32.76 -32.65
CA PHE A 49 -7.61 -31.44 -32.46
C PHE A 49 -9.06 -31.35 -32.97
N VAL A 50 -9.48 -32.23 -33.89
CA VAL A 50 -10.85 -32.27 -34.43
C VAL A 50 -11.82 -32.89 -33.43
N ASN A 51 -11.38 -33.95 -32.73
CA ASN A 51 -12.12 -34.58 -31.66
C ASN A 51 -11.25 -34.74 -30.41
N PRO A 52 -11.10 -33.67 -29.59
CA PRO A 52 -10.28 -33.69 -28.38
C PRO A 52 -10.64 -34.80 -27.39
N ALA A 53 -11.90 -35.22 -27.34
CA ALA A 53 -12.38 -36.28 -26.46
C ALA A 53 -11.86 -37.68 -26.85
N ALA A 54 -11.49 -37.89 -28.11
CA ALA A 54 -10.93 -39.14 -28.61
C ALA A 54 -9.46 -39.35 -28.21
N ASN A 55 -8.76 -38.31 -27.75
CA ASN A 55 -7.40 -38.46 -27.23
C ASN A 55 -7.38 -39.34 -25.97
N SER A 56 -6.26 -40.01 -25.71
CA SER A 56 -6.08 -40.70 -24.44
C SER A 56 -6.05 -39.71 -23.26
N ALA A 57 -6.34 -40.17 -22.05
CA ALA A 57 -6.21 -39.35 -20.85
C ALA A 57 -4.77 -38.83 -20.67
N THR A 58 -3.77 -39.66 -21.01
CA THR A 58 -2.34 -39.29 -20.97
C THR A 58 -2.03 -38.18 -21.96
N THR A 59 -2.52 -38.27 -23.20
CA THR A 59 -2.33 -37.22 -24.23
C THR A 59 -2.96 -35.90 -23.79
N ARG A 60 -4.18 -35.94 -23.21
CA ARG A 60 -4.85 -34.74 -22.67
C ARG A 60 -4.12 -34.15 -21.46
N ALA A 61 -3.60 -34.99 -20.57
CA ALA A 61 -2.82 -34.54 -19.41
C ALA A 61 -1.44 -34.00 -19.82
N ALA A 62 -0.85 -34.50 -20.89
CA ALA A 62 0.41 -33.99 -21.41
C ALA A 62 0.26 -32.58 -21.98
N ILE A 63 -0.79 -32.33 -22.79
CA ILE A 63 -1.01 -31.01 -23.39
C ILE A 63 -1.48 -29.97 -22.35
N ALA A 64 -2.20 -30.41 -21.31
CA ALA A 64 -2.71 -29.55 -20.24
C ALA A 64 -2.39 -30.13 -18.84
N PRO A 65 -1.12 -30.10 -18.42
CA PRO A 65 -0.69 -30.71 -17.16
C PRO A 65 -1.26 -29.96 -15.95
N ALA A 66 -1.46 -30.69 -14.86
CA ALA A 66 -1.70 -30.08 -13.57
C ALA A 66 -0.44 -29.35 -13.09
N LEU A 67 -0.60 -28.13 -12.58
CA LEU A 67 0.50 -27.29 -12.12
C LEU A 67 0.43 -27.15 -10.60
N PRO A 68 1.09 -28.03 -9.83
CA PRO A 68 1.14 -27.93 -8.38
C PRO A 68 2.23 -26.94 -7.96
N LYS A 69 1.95 -26.20 -6.88
CA LYS A 69 2.90 -25.34 -6.18
C LYS A 69 2.63 -25.41 -4.68
N THR A 70 3.69 -25.38 -3.88
CA THR A 70 3.60 -25.20 -2.43
C THR A 70 4.31 -23.92 -2.05
N SER A 71 3.58 -23.02 -1.40
CA SER A 71 4.12 -21.77 -0.85
C SER A 71 4.27 -21.90 0.65
N THR A 72 5.35 -21.34 1.22
CA THR A 72 5.56 -21.32 2.67
C THR A 72 5.91 -19.94 3.18
N THR A 73 5.61 -19.68 4.45
CA THR A 73 6.03 -18.48 5.18
C THR A 73 6.37 -18.87 6.61
N ASP A 74 7.48 -18.32 7.11
CA ASP A 74 8.00 -18.55 8.45
C ASP A 74 8.16 -17.20 9.16
N LEU A 75 7.77 -17.15 10.43
CA LEU A 75 7.99 -16.01 11.32
C LEU A 75 8.27 -16.50 12.73
N ASP A 76 9.51 -16.32 13.16
CA ASP A 76 9.94 -16.55 14.53
C ASP A 76 10.41 -15.23 15.13
N SER A 77 9.89 -14.83 16.28
CA SER A 77 10.31 -13.58 16.93
C SER A 77 10.34 -13.69 18.43
N ILE A 78 11.28 -13.00 19.05
CA ILE A 78 11.34 -12.78 20.49
C ILE A 78 11.58 -11.30 20.76
N ASP A 79 10.75 -10.73 21.63
CA ASP A 79 10.90 -9.35 22.08
C ASP A 79 10.93 -9.29 23.61
N PHE A 80 11.58 -8.25 24.11
CA PHE A 80 11.57 -7.91 25.52
C PHE A 80 11.49 -6.38 25.66
N ARG A 81 10.60 -5.92 26.52
CA ARG A 81 10.44 -4.50 26.85
C ARG A 81 10.37 -4.32 28.36
N ALA A 82 10.98 -3.25 28.85
CA ALA A 82 10.95 -2.91 30.25
C ALA A 82 10.84 -1.39 30.45
N THR A 83 10.10 -0.98 31.46
CA THR A 83 9.93 0.43 31.84
C THR A 83 10.22 0.63 33.31
N ARG A 84 10.74 1.80 33.66
CA ARG A 84 11.04 2.18 35.04
C ARG A 84 11.07 3.69 35.22
N GLU A 85 10.71 4.14 36.42
CA GLU A 85 10.99 5.50 36.89
C GLU A 85 12.45 5.59 37.39
N LEU A 86 13.22 6.54 36.85
CA LEU A 86 14.64 6.71 37.21
C LEU A 86 14.87 7.77 38.29
N ALA A 87 14.12 8.87 38.23
CA ALA A 87 14.31 10.03 39.10
C ALA A 87 13.04 10.89 39.13
N GLN A 88 13.00 11.87 40.04
CA GLN A 88 11.98 12.90 40.04
C GLN A 88 12.49 14.18 39.37
N LEU A 89 11.72 14.71 38.43
CA LEU A 89 11.88 16.04 37.86
C LEU A 89 10.82 16.99 38.43
N PRO A 90 10.99 18.32 38.31
CA PRO A 90 9.99 19.28 38.78
C PRO A 90 8.59 19.10 38.19
N GLY A 91 8.46 18.47 37.02
CA GLY A 91 7.18 18.16 36.38
C GLY A 91 6.60 16.79 36.70
N GLY A 92 7.36 15.88 37.33
CA GLY A 92 6.93 14.50 37.60
C GLY A 92 8.08 13.48 37.46
N PRO A 93 7.76 12.18 37.48
CA PRO A 93 8.77 11.12 37.37
C PRO A 93 9.39 11.06 35.97
N LEU A 94 10.72 10.97 35.92
CA LEU A 94 11.47 10.66 34.71
C LEU A 94 11.28 9.17 34.38
N GLY A 95 10.62 8.89 33.27
CA GLY A 95 10.41 7.53 32.77
C GLY A 95 11.52 7.10 31.81
N LEU A 96 11.99 5.87 31.95
CA LEU A 96 12.82 5.16 30.99
C LEU A 96 12.04 3.94 30.46
N GLY A 97 12.02 3.79 29.14
CA GLY A 97 11.65 2.57 28.44
C GLY A 97 12.84 2.01 27.69
N LEU A 98 13.04 0.70 27.77
CA LEU A 98 14.02 -0.05 27.00
C LEU A 98 13.33 -1.19 26.29
N GLY A 99 13.86 -1.60 25.14
CA GLY A 99 13.46 -2.87 24.56
C GLY A 99 14.40 -3.37 23.50
N VAL A 100 14.25 -4.65 23.21
CA VAL A 100 14.97 -5.39 22.19
C VAL A 100 14.00 -6.29 21.44
N ASP A 101 14.28 -6.52 20.17
CA ASP A 101 13.49 -7.36 19.27
C ASP A 101 14.46 -8.17 18.42
N ALA A 102 14.18 -9.46 18.24
CA ALA A 102 14.91 -10.34 17.34
C ALA A 102 13.88 -11.17 16.58
N ARG A 103 13.97 -11.15 15.24
CA ARG A 103 13.07 -11.89 14.37
C ARG A 103 13.80 -12.59 13.23
N TYR A 104 13.30 -13.74 12.86
CA TYR A 104 13.56 -14.42 11.61
C TYR A 104 12.26 -14.46 10.80
N GLU A 105 12.34 -14.09 9.54
CA GLU A 105 11.21 -14.18 8.62
C GLU A 105 11.70 -14.77 7.29
N ALA A 106 10.88 -15.64 6.71
CA ALA A 106 11.13 -16.23 5.40
C ALA A 106 9.85 -16.39 4.62
N GLN A 107 9.97 -16.29 3.29
CA GLN A 107 8.91 -16.55 2.35
C GLN A 107 9.49 -17.41 1.22
N ASN A 108 8.79 -18.47 0.86
CA ASN A 108 9.09 -19.26 -0.32
C ASN A 108 7.81 -19.40 -1.14
N ASP A 109 7.67 -18.54 -2.13
CA ASP A 109 6.58 -18.57 -3.09
C ASP A 109 7.15 -18.79 -4.50
N PRO A 110 7.38 -20.05 -4.91
CA PRO A 110 8.08 -20.34 -6.17
C PRO A 110 7.22 -20.05 -7.40
N ASN A 111 7.81 -19.95 -8.59
CA ASN A 111 7.00 -19.75 -9.80
C ASN A 111 6.10 -20.97 -10.08
N LEU A 112 4.83 -20.74 -10.45
CA LEU A 112 3.90 -21.79 -10.88
C LEU A 112 4.25 -22.35 -12.28
N ASN A 113 4.97 -21.57 -13.10
CA ASN A 113 5.45 -21.95 -14.43
C ASN A 113 6.99 -21.86 -14.52
N PRO A 114 7.74 -22.70 -13.78
CA PRO A 114 9.20 -22.54 -13.64
C PRO A 114 9.98 -22.74 -14.96
N ASN A 115 9.39 -23.44 -15.93
CA ASN A 115 10.02 -23.70 -17.23
C ASN A 115 9.56 -22.74 -18.34
N ASN A 116 8.73 -21.75 -18.02
CA ASN A 116 8.08 -20.85 -19.00
C ASN A 116 7.37 -21.62 -20.13
N ASP A 117 6.85 -22.80 -19.83
CA ASP A 117 6.24 -23.71 -20.80
C ASP A 117 4.71 -23.52 -20.88
N VAL A 118 4.11 -22.95 -19.84
CA VAL A 118 2.65 -22.80 -19.79
C VAL A 118 2.20 -21.53 -20.49
N GLN A 119 1.27 -21.65 -21.45
CA GLN A 119 0.70 -20.51 -22.16
C GLN A 119 -0.11 -19.60 -21.23
N ALA A 120 -0.07 -18.30 -21.51
CA ALA A 120 -0.80 -17.24 -20.80
C ALA A 120 -0.51 -17.10 -19.30
N LEU A 121 0.43 -17.87 -18.74
CA LEU A 121 0.87 -17.72 -17.37
C LEU A 121 2.18 -16.95 -17.30
N GLY A 122 2.13 -15.76 -16.70
CA GLY A 122 3.34 -14.97 -16.39
C GLY A 122 4.22 -15.61 -15.33
N ILE A 123 5.32 -14.93 -15.00
CA ILE A 123 6.20 -15.29 -13.89
C ILE A 123 5.74 -14.51 -12.66
N SER A 124 5.49 -15.20 -11.57
CA SER A 124 5.31 -14.58 -10.25
C SER A 124 5.94 -15.46 -9.21
N GLN A 125 7.00 -14.95 -8.59
CA GLN A 125 7.68 -15.63 -7.49
C GLN A 125 8.26 -14.63 -6.50
N THR A 126 8.33 -15.03 -5.24
CA THR A 126 9.00 -14.27 -4.18
C THR A 126 9.58 -15.26 -3.17
N ILE A 127 10.91 -15.34 -3.15
CA ILE A 127 11.66 -16.22 -2.27
C ILE A 127 12.69 -15.36 -1.53
N GLY A 128 12.72 -15.45 -0.21
CA GLY A 128 13.68 -14.70 0.60
C GLY A 128 13.61 -15.09 2.07
N SER A 129 14.67 -14.77 2.79
CA SER A 129 14.73 -14.93 4.24
C SER A 129 15.65 -13.88 4.84
N ARG A 130 15.35 -13.43 6.05
CA ARG A 130 16.23 -12.53 6.79
C ARG A 130 16.09 -12.69 8.29
N THR A 131 17.15 -12.32 9.00
CA THR A 131 17.10 -12.04 10.43
C THR A 131 17.13 -10.53 10.65
N ALA A 132 16.34 -10.03 11.58
CA ALA A 132 16.39 -8.64 12.01
C ALA A 132 16.53 -8.57 13.54
N PHE A 133 17.40 -7.67 13.99
CA PHE A 133 17.60 -7.36 15.39
C PHE A 133 17.35 -5.87 15.60
N ALA A 134 16.74 -5.50 16.72
CA ALA A 134 16.59 -4.12 17.10
C ALA A 134 16.78 -3.92 18.59
N GLY A 135 17.25 -2.72 18.94
CA GLY A 135 17.34 -2.23 20.30
C GLY A 135 16.88 -0.79 20.35
N TYR A 136 16.15 -0.43 21.40
CA TYR A 136 15.64 0.92 21.56
C TYR A 136 15.61 1.39 23.01
N ALA A 137 15.66 2.71 23.16
CA ALA A 137 15.50 3.40 24.42
C ALA A 137 14.61 4.64 24.23
N GLU A 138 13.79 4.92 25.23
CA GLU A 138 12.88 6.06 25.26
C GLU A 138 12.88 6.72 26.64
N PHE A 139 12.93 8.04 26.65
CA PHE A 139 12.92 8.86 27.86
C PHE A 139 11.70 9.77 27.84
N GLY A 140 10.87 9.67 28.89
CA GLY A 140 9.80 10.61 29.20
C GLY A 140 10.28 11.61 30.24
N LEU A 141 10.45 12.87 29.84
CA LEU A 141 11.05 13.93 30.64
C LEU A 141 10.01 15.01 30.96
N PRO A 142 9.25 14.90 32.06
CA PRO A 142 8.42 15.99 32.54
C PRO A 142 9.29 17.07 33.22
N ILE A 143 9.90 17.95 32.41
CA ILE A 143 10.87 18.97 32.84
C ILE A 143 10.27 19.87 33.93
N VAL A 144 9.08 20.40 33.68
CA VAL A 144 8.25 21.15 34.64
C VAL A 144 6.78 20.82 34.38
N ARG A 145 5.87 21.18 35.29
CA ARG A 145 4.44 20.80 35.21
C ARG A 145 3.73 21.12 33.89
N HIS A 146 4.26 22.06 33.11
CA HIS A 146 3.71 22.51 31.84
C HIS A 146 4.63 22.25 30.65
N LEU A 147 5.76 21.55 30.82
CA LEU A 147 6.69 21.24 29.74
C LEU A 147 7.14 19.79 29.84
N GLU A 148 6.75 19.00 28.84
CA GLU A 148 7.11 17.60 28.67
C GLU A 148 7.99 17.46 27.43
N VAL A 149 9.08 16.69 27.55
CA VAL A 149 9.97 16.33 26.45
C VAL A 149 10.05 14.81 26.36
N ASN A 150 9.98 14.28 25.14
CA ASN A 150 10.20 12.88 24.86
C ASN A 150 11.40 12.75 23.92
N VAL A 151 12.34 11.87 24.25
CA VAL A 151 13.48 11.54 23.38
C VAL A 151 13.58 10.04 23.27
N SER A 152 13.65 9.53 22.05
CA SER A 152 13.83 8.11 21.80
C SER A 152 14.75 7.86 20.62
N GLY A 153 15.34 6.67 20.63
CA GLY A 153 16.15 6.18 19.54
C GLY A 153 16.02 4.67 19.44
N ARG A 154 15.97 4.18 18.21
CA ARG A 154 16.00 2.76 17.90
C ARG A 154 17.06 2.51 16.83
N PHE A 155 17.77 1.41 16.99
CA PHE A 155 18.71 0.88 16.02
C PHE A 155 18.19 -0.48 15.56
N ASP A 156 18.19 -0.70 14.24
CA ASP A 156 17.80 -1.96 13.63
C ASP A 156 18.94 -2.46 12.72
N HIS A 157 19.25 -3.75 12.80
CA HIS A 157 20.16 -4.47 11.92
C HIS A 157 19.43 -5.61 11.22
N TYR A 158 19.49 -5.65 9.90
CA TYR A 158 18.94 -6.72 9.07
C TYR A 158 20.07 -7.40 8.29
N SER A 159 19.95 -8.71 8.13
CA SER A 159 20.96 -9.52 7.42
C SER A 159 21.03 -9.25 5.91
N ASP A 160 20.00 -8.65 5.32
CA ASP A 160 19.85 -8.47 3.87
C ASP A 160 20.21 -7.06 3.37
N PHE A 161 19.86 -6.00 4.10
CA PHE A 161 20.18 -4.61 3.70
C PHE A 161 21.05 -3.83 4.70
N GLY A 162 21.33 -4.40 5.89
CA GLY A 162 22.17 -3.77 6.90
C GLY A 162 21.41 -2.93 7.93
N ASN A 163 21.91 -1.72 8.21
CA ASN A 163 21.55 -0.97 9.43
C ASN A 163 20.59 0.20 9.18
N SER A 164 19.80 0.54 10.21
CA SER A 164 19.00 1.75 10.26
C SER A 164 18.92 2.31 11.68
N THR A 165 18.87 3.64 11.79
CA THR A 165 18.69 4.34 13.07
C THR A 165 17.53 5.32 12.97
N THR A 166 16.62 5.27 13.93
CA THR A 166 15.40 6.08 13.96
C THR A 166 15.32 6.90 15.25
N PRO A 167 15.94 8.10 15.29
CA PRO A 167 15.75 9.04 16.39
C PRO A 167 14.36 9.68 16.34
N LYS A 168 13.86 10.06 17.51
CA LYS A 168 12.65 10.86 17.68
C LYS A 168 12.79 11.82 18.86
N VAL A 169 12.28 13.03 18.66
CA VAL A 169 12.12 14.03 19.70
C VAL A 169 10.69 14.59 19.65
N GLY A 170 10.08 14.75 20.82
CA GLY A 170 8.78 15.36 20.99
C GLY A 170 8.81 16.39 22.11
N ILE A 171 8.11 17.49 21.94
CA ILE A 171 7.96 18.54 22.95
C ILE A 171 6.47 18.87 23.06
N LYS A 172 5.99 18.99 24.29
CA LYS A 172 4.64 19.48 24.60
C LYS A 172 4.74 20.55 25.67
N TRP A 173 4.26 21.74 25.35
CA TRP A 173 4.24 22.88 26.24
C TRP A 173 2.80 23.33 26.47
N THR A 174 2.38 23.40 27.74
CA THR A 174 1.01 23.71 28.16
C THR A 174 1.00 25.03 28.94
N PRO A 175 1.23 26.17 28.27
CA PRO A 175 1.36 27.48 28.95
C PRO A 175 0.13 27.86 29.77
N LEU A 176 -1.06 27.43 29.32
CA LEU A 176 -2.33 27.64 30.00
C LEU A 176 -3.04 26.30 30.10
N ARG A 177 -3.93 26.13 31.09
CA ARG A 177 -4.71 24.88 31.23
C ARG A 177 -5.52 24.56 29.98
N GLN A 178 -5.97 25.60 29.28
CA GLN A 178 -6.78 25.51 28.06
C GLN A 178 -5.95 25.44 26.78
N LEU A 179 -4.62 25.59 26.83
CA LEU A 179 -3.80 25.72 25.62
C LEU A 179 -2.51 24.92 25.75
N ALA A 180 -2.31 23.98 24.82
CA ALA A 180 -1.04 23.29 24.64
C ALA A 180 -0.53 23.43 23.21
N LEU A 181 0.79 23.60 23.09
CA LEU A 181 1.54 23.53 21.85
C LEU A 181 2.33 22.23 21.86
N ARG A 182 2.35 21.52 20.73
CA ARG A 182 3.12 20.29 20.56
C ARG A 182 3.94 20.32 19.29
N GLY A 183 5.10 19.70 19.34
CA GLY A 183 5.97 19.52 18.19
C GLY A 183 6.66 18.17 18.24
N THR A 184 6.80 17.51 17.09
CA THR A 184 7.56 16.25 16.98
C THR A 184 8.42 16.25 15.74
N TYR A 185 9.63 15.72 15.87
CA TYR A 185 10.50 15.36 14.75
C TYR A 185 10.93 13.91 14.90
N SER A 186 10.85 13.13 13.83
CA SER A 186 11.27 11.74 13.83
C SER A 186 11.83 11.32 12.50
N ARG A 187 12.72 10.33 12.53
CA ARG A 187 13.15 9.59 11.36
C ARG A 187 12.58 8.18 11.40
N GLY A 188 12.34 7.62 10.22
CA GLY A 188 11.87 6.26 10.04
C GLY A 188 12.55 5.60 8.86
N PHE A 189 12.22 4.34 8.63
CA PHE A 189 12.63 3.62 7.43
C PHE A 189 11.62 2.53 7.09
N ARG A 190 11.66 2.07 5.84
CA ARG A 190 11.04 0.83 5.40
C ARG A 190 12.13 -0.07 4.85
N ALA A 191 12.26 -1.25 5.43
CA ALA A 191 13.09 -2.30 4.87
C ALA A 191 12.54 -2.71 3.48
N PRO A 192 13.40 -3.02 2.50
CA PRO A 192 12.94 -3.67 1.28
C PRO A 192 12.18 -4.95 1.62
N SER A 193 11.16 -5.26 0.83
CA SER A 193 10.46 -6.53 0.86
C SER A 193 11.25 -7.58 0.08
N PHE A 194 10.97 -8.87 0.33
CA PHE A 194 11.59 -9.95 -0.46
C PHE A 194 11.27 -9.88 -1.95
N ALA A 195 10.15 -9.24 -2.32
CA ALA A 195 9.82 -8.97 -3.71
C ALA A 195 10.81 -7.97 -4.37
N GLU A 196 11.40 -7.08 -3.58
CA GLU A 196 12.30 -6.01 -4.01
C GLU A 196 13.78 -6.40 -3.91
N ASN A 197 14.21 -7.16 -2.89
CA ASN A 197 15.63 -7.50 -2.66
C ASN A 197 15.96 -9.00 -2.57
N GLY A 198 14.95 -9.87 -2.53
CA GLY A 198 15.13 -11.32 -2.46
C GLY A 198 15.38 -11.96 -3.83
N SER A 199 14.95 -13.20 -3.99
CA SER A 199 14.79 -13.85 -5.29
C SER A 199 13.34 -13.71 -5.74
N SER A 200 13.06 -12.65 -6.49
CA SER A 200 11.71 -12.32 -6.94
C SER A 200 11.72 -11.87 -8.39
N GLN A 201 10.68 -12.27 -9.10
CA GLN A 201 10.40 -11.87 -10.47
C GLN A 201 8.90 -11.76 -10.66
N SER A 202 8.49 -10.69 -11.32
CA SER A 202 7.12 -10.50 -11.81
C SER A 202 7.18 -10.16 -13.28
N LEU A 203 6.47 -10.91 -14.10
CA LEU A 203 6.41 -10.72 -15.54
C LEU A 203 4.95 -10.56 -15.98
N GLY A 204 4.67 -9.41 -16.61
CA GLY A 204 3.40 -9.12 -17.27
C GLY A 204 3.60 -8.91 -18.76
N TYR A 205 2.50 -8.85 -19.51
CA TYR A 205 2.53 -8.65 -20.96
C TYR A 205 1.75 -7.40 -21.36
N ILE A 206 2.29 -6.68 -22.34
CA ILE A 206 1.59 -5.59 -23.03
C ILE A 206 1.50 -5.89 -24.53
N THR A 207 0.57 -5.24 -25.23
CA THR A 207 0.62 -5.17 -26.68
C THR A 207 1.57 -4.05 -27.07
N PHE A 208 2.74 -4.39 -27.59
CA PHE A 208 3.68 -3.43 -28.16
C PHE A 208 3.40 -3.25 -29.65
N THR A 209 3.37 -2.00 -30.12
CA THR A 209 3.10 -1.68 -31.54
C THR A 209 4.30 -0.94 -32.13
N PRO A 210 5.26 -1.67 -32.74
CA PRO A 210 6.49 -1.07 -33.27
C PRO A 210 6.26 0.07 -34.25
N GLN A 211 5.29 -0.06 -35.15
CA GLN A 211 5.00 0.98 -36.14
C GLN A 211 4.59 2.33 -35.52
N ALA A 212 3.98 2.30 -34.32
CA ALA A 212 3.58 3.50 -33.59
C ALA A 212 4.65 3.99 -32.59
N GLN A 213 5.42 3.06 -32.01
CA GLN A 213 6.32 3.35 -30.88
C GLN A 213 7.81 3.34 -31.25
N ALA A 214 8.18 2.77 -32.40
CA ALA A 214 9.54 2.59 -32.90
C ALA A 214 9.56 2.58 -34.45
N SER A 215 8.94 3.57 -35.09
CA SER A 215 8.73 3.61 -36.55
C SER A 215 10.03 3.52 -37.37
N ALA A 216 11.12 4.11 -36.88
CA ALA A 216 12.44 4.03 -37.52
C ALA A 216 12.97 2.59 -37.54
N TRP A 217 12.79 1.83 -36.46
CA TRP A 217 13.13 0.41 -36.40
C TRP A 217 12.22 -0.39 -37.34
N ALA A 218 10.91 -0.14 -37.32
CA ALA A 218 9.96 -0.85 -38.20
C ALA A 218 10.28 -0.63 -39.70
N ALA A 219 10.79 0.55 -40.06
CA ALA A 219 11.24 0.84 -41.43
C ALA A 219 12.45 0.01 -41.86
N LEU A 220 13.34 -0.42 -40.94
CA LEU A 220 14.46 -1.32 -41.26
C LEU A 220 14.00 -2.70 -41.71
N HIS A 221 12.80 -3.10 -41.31
CA HIS A 221 12.11 -4.33 -41.69
C HIS A 221 11.07 -4.09 -42.81
N ASN A 222 11.13 -2.94 -43.49
CA ASN A 222 10.17 -2.55 -44.53
C ASN A 222 8.69 -2.58 -44.08
N ASN A 223 8.43 -2.39 -42.78
CA ASN A 223 7.11 -2.49 -42.16
C ASN A 223 6.37 -3.80 -42.50
N ASP A 224 7.10 -4.90 -42.58
CA ASP A 224 6.52 -6.21 -42.88
C ASP A 224 5.76 -6.81 -41.68
N ALA A 225 5.36 -8.08 -41.81
CA ALA A 225 4.63 -8.79 -40.76
C ALA A 225 5.43 -8.97 -39.45
N TYR A 226 6.77 -8.89 -39.48
CA TYR A 226 7.63 -8.98 -38.30
C TYR A 226 7.43 -7.77 -37.37
N THR A 227 7.01 -6.63 -37.94
CA THR A 227 6.77 -5.36 -37.22
C THR A 227 5.34 -5.15 -36.72
N ASN A 228 4.44 -6.11 -36.97
CA ASN A 228 3.06 -6.06 -36.51
C ASN A 228 2.97 -6.02 -34.98
N PRO A 229 1.85 -5.53 -34.40
CA PRO A 229 1.64 -5.57 -32.96
C PRO A 229 1.86 -6.97 -32.38
N TYR A 230 2.63 -7.07 -31.31
CA TYR A 230 2.95 -8.34 -30.65
C TYR A 230 2.92 -8.21 -29.12
N SER A 231 2.96 -9.34 -28.43
CA SER A 231 3.01 -9.39 -26.97
C SER A 231 4.43 -9.21 -26.48
N LEU A 232 4.70 -8.10 -25.79
CA LEU A 232 5.99 -7.82 -25.17
C LEU A 232 5.90 -8.07 -23.67
N ALA A 233 6.85 -8.84 -23.12
CA ALA A 233 6.94 -9.08 -21.70
C ALA A 233 7.68 -7.94 -20.99
N LEU A 234 7.07 -7.40 -19.94
CA LEU A 234 7.69 -6.46 -19.00
C LEU A 234 8.00 -7.20 -17.71
N GLN A 235 9.27 -7.26 -17.34
CA GLN A 235 9.71 -8.04 -16.19
C GLN A 235 10.37 -7.16 -15.13
N ASN A 236 9.79 -7.16 -13.94
CA ASN A 236 10.39 -6.61 -12.75
C ASN A 236 11.16 -7.73 -12.04
N SER A 237 12.40 -7.46 -11.67
CA SER A 237 13.23 -8.38 -10.89
C SER A 237 13.65 -7.73 -9.58
N ALA A 238 13.91 -8.56 -8.57
CA ALA A 238 14.54 -8.09 -7.36
C ALA A 238 15.95 -7.51 -7.65
N ASN A 239 16.36 -6.55 -6.83
CA ASN A 239 17.69 -5.98 -6.81
C ASN A 239 18.30 -6.19 -5.42
N PRO A 240 19.22 -7.15 -5.24
CA PRO A 240 19.85 -7.42 -3.95
C PRO A 240 20.61 -6.22 -3.35
N SER A 241 20.98 -5.24 -4.18
CA SER A 241 21.68 -4.02 -3.73
C SER A 241 20.75 -2.88 -3.33
N ILE A 242 19.42 -3.08 -3.39
CA ILE A 242 18.43 -2.05 -3.08
C ILE A 242 18.58 -1.59 -1.61
N GLN A 243 18.53 -0.28 -1.42
CA GLN A 243 18.65 0.34 -0.11
C GLN A 243 17.27 0.53 0.52
N PRO A 244 17.17 0.57 1.86
CA PRO A 244 15.91 0.86 2.55
C PRO A 244 15.41 2.27 2.21
N GLU A 245 14.09 2.43 2.14
CA GLU A 245 13.47 3.76 2.09
C GLU A 245 13.67 4.44 3.44
N LYS A 246 13.97 5.73 3.45
CA LYS A 246 14.07 6.52 4.70
C LYS A 246 12.95 7.54 4.75
N SER A 247 12.48 7.87 5.95
CA SER A 247 11.50 8.92 6.16
C SER A 247 11.97 9.93 7.19
N GLU A 248 11.64 11.19 6.96
CA GLU A 248 11.71 12.26 7.94
C GLU A 248 10.30 12.82 8.12
N SER A 249 9.88 13.02 9.36
CA SER A 249 8.53 13.48 9.68
C SER A 249 8.58 14.55 10.75
N GLY A 250 7.86 15.64 10.50
CA GLY A 250 7.70 16.76 11.39
C GLY A 250 6.22 17.06 11.62
N THR A 251 5.86 17.42 12.85
CA THR A 251 4.50 17.87 13.17
C THR A 251 4.59 19.05 14.12
N PHE A 252 3.73 20.04 13.90
CA PHE A 252 3.47 21.14 14.83
C PHE A 252 1.97 21.25 15.07
N GLY A 253 1.56 21.28 16.33
CA GLY A 253 0.16 21.21 16.70
C GLY A 253 -0.22 22.18 17.82
N VAL A 254 -1.46 22.64 17.76
CA VAL A 254 -2.11 23.43 18.81
C VAL A 254 -3.31 22.64 19.32
N VAL A 255 -3.38 22.45 20.64
CA VAL A 255 -4.54 21.87 21.33
C VAL A 255 -5.17 22.95 22.18
N PHE A 256 -6.46 23.16 21.99
CA PHE A 256 -7.23 24.19 22.66
C PHE A 256 -8.48 23.60 23.32
N GLU A 257 -8.57 23.75 24.63
CA GLU A 257 -9.66 23.31 25.49
C GLU A 257 -10.28 24.53 26.20
N PRO A 258 -11.04 25.37 25.49
CA PRO A 258 -11.57 26.61 26.07
C PRO A 258 -12.51 26.35 27.26
N VAL A 259 -13.20 25.21 27.23
CA VAL A 259 -14.26 24.79 28.16
C VAL A 259 -14.29 23.26 28.24
N GLU A 260 -14.79 22.69 29.33
CA GLU A 260 -14.77 21.23 29.58
C GLU A 260 -15.54 20.40 28.53
N PHE A 261 -16.49 21.04 27.84
CA PHE A 261 -17.31 20.43 26.82
C PHE A 261 -16.71 20.47 25.40
N ALA A 262 -15.61 21.19 25.18
CA ALA A 262 -15.03 21.36 23.84
C ALA A 262 -13.51 21.23 23.87
N ASN A 263 -12.99 20.34 23.02
CA ASN A 263 -11.56 20.19 22.75
C ASN A 263 -11.33 20.29 21.24
N VAL A 264 -10.38 21.12 20.82
CA VAL A 264 -9.97 21.29 19.43
C VAL A 264 -8.48 21.02 19.33
N SER A 265 -8.05 20.26 18.32
CA SER A 265 -6.66 20.25 17.89
C SER A 265 -6.51 20.56 16.41
N VAL A 266 -5.47 21.30 16.08
CA VAL A 266 -5.04 21.57 14.70
C VAL A 266 -3.56 21.24 14.60
N ASP A 267 -3.21 20.36 13.67
CA ASP A 267 -1.85 19.89 13.46
C ASP A 267 -1.43 20.11 12.01
N TYR A 268 -0.28 20.75 11.81
CA TYR A 268 0.42 20.76 10.53
C TYR A 268 1.46 19.64 10.52
N TYR A 269 1.39 18.76 9.54
CA TYR A 269 2.37 17.68 9.36
C TYR A 269 3.15 17.86 8.06
N VAL A 270 4.38 17.38 8.05
CA VAL A 270 5.21 17.19 6.86
C VAL A 270 5.92 15.85 6.94
N ILE A 271 5.87 15.07 5.87
CA ILE A 271 6.50 13.76 5.75
C ILE A 271 7.26 13.74 4.45
N LYS A 272 8.56 13.45 4.50
CA LYS A 272 9.41 13.25 3.33
C LYS A 272 10.00 11.84 3.36
N LYS A 273 9.73 11.08 2.31
CA LYS A 273 10.33 9.77 2.03
C LYS A 273 11.42 9.95 0.97
N THR A 274 12.60 9.41 1.22
CA THR A 274 13.73 9.37 0.28
C THR A 274 14.13 7.94 -0.02
N ASN A 275 14.88 7.76 -1.11
CA ASN A 275 15.23 6.45 -1.65
C ASN A 275 14.00 5.59 -1.91
N VAL A 276 12.90 6.20 -2.39
CA VAL A 276 11.67 5.46 -2.69
C VAL A 276 12.00 4.35 -3.68
N ILE A 277 11.65 3.13 -3.31
CA ILE A 277 11.85 1.95 -4.15
C ILE A 277 10.76 1.95 -5.19
N VAL A 278 11.16 1.96 -6.46
CA VAL A 278 10.23 1.98 -7.59
C VAL A 278 10.54 0.85 -8.55
N PRO A 279 9.51 0.32 -9.25
CA PRO A 279 9.75 -0.57 -10.37
C PRO A 279 10.56 0.15 -11.45
N PRO A 280 11.28 -0.59 -12.30
CA PRO A 280 12.02 0.00 -13.40
C PRO A 280 11.10 0.64 -14.45
N ASP A 281 11.59 1.70 -15.09
CA ASP A 281 10.95 2.26 -16.28
C ASP A 281 11.38 1.49 -17.53
N THR A 282 10.65 0.43 -17.85
CA THR A 282 10.92 -0.39 -19.04
C THR A 282 10.82 0.37 -20.37
N ALA A 283 10.11 1.51 -20.43
CA ALA A 283 10.01 2.32 -21.63
C ALA A 283 11.35 2.98 -21.99
N THR A 284 12.10 3.44 -20.99
CA THR A 284 13.46 3.95 -21.18
C THR A 284 14.38 2.89 -21.80
N GLY A 285 14.35 1.66 -21.26
CA GLY A 285 15.14 0.54 -21.80
C GLY A 285 14.82 0.22 -23.26
N LEU A 286 13.53 0.20 -23.61
CA LEU A 286 13.07 0.02 -25.00
C LEU A 286 13.52 1.16 -25.92
N SER A 287 13.37 2.42 -25.49
CA SER A 287 13.75 3.56 -26.33
C SER A 287 15.25 3.58 -26.64
N GLU A 288 16.09 3.20 -25.68
CA GLU A 288 17.54 3.14 -25.88
C GLU A 288 17.92 1.96 -26.79
N TYR A 289 17.25 0.81 -26.66
CA TYR A 289 17.41 -0.32 -27.58
C TYR A 289 17.10 0.06 -29.03
N PHE A 290 15.92 0.63 -29.28
CA PHE A 290 15.51 1.02 -30.63
C PHE A 290 16.35 2.17 -31.19
N ALA A 291 16.98 2.99 -30.33
CA ALA A 291 17.95 4.00 -30.73
C ALA A 291 19.36 3.43 -31.02
N GLY A 292 19.58 2.13 -30.85
CA GLY A 292 20.89 1.49 -31.03
C GLY A 292 21.91 1.87 -29.97
N LYS A 293 21.45 2.26 -28.78
CA LYS A 293 22.30 2.70 -27.67
C LYS A 293 22.46 1.58 -26.62
N PRO A 294 23.51 1.63 -25.78
CA PRO A 294 23.62 0.74 -24.64
C PRO A 294 22.42 0.89 -23.70
N THR A 295 21.97 -0.22 -23.12
CA THR A 295 20.81 -0.29 -22.21
C THR A 295 21.24 -0.63 -20.77
N PRO A 296 22.07 0.19 -20.11
CA PRO A 296 22.61 -0.14 -18.79
C PRO A 296 21.48 -0.31 -17.76
N GLY A 297 21.52 -1.40 -17.01
CA GLY A 297 20.51 -1.73 -16.01
C GLY A 297 19.25 -2.42 -16.57
N TYR A 298 19.19 -2.66 -17.88
CA TYR A 298 18.12 -3.43 -18.52
C TYR A 298 18.67 -4.70 -19.17
N VAL A 299 17.88 -5.77 -19.12
CA VAL A 299 18.11 -7.00 -19.87
C VAL A 299 17.02 -7.10 -20.92
N ILE A 300 17.42 -7.19 -22.19
CA ILE A 300 16.51 -7.27 -23.32
C ILE A 300 16.69 -8.63 -23.98
N ALA A 301 15.67 -9.47 -23.88
CA ALA A 301 15.62 -10.71 -24.65
C ALA A 301 15.08 -10.41 -26.05
N LEU A 302 15.67 -10.99 -27.06
CA LEU A 302 15.33 -10.77 -28.46
C LEU A 302 14.63 -12.00 -29.04
N ASP A 303 13.75 -11.77 -30.01
CA ASP A 303 13.18 -12.83 -30.83
C ASP A 303 14.23 -13.38 -31.81
N ASN A 304 13.86 -14.45 -32.52
CA ASN A 304 14.59 -14.90 -33.69
C ASN A 304 14.72 -13.76 -34.71
N PRO A 305 15.87 -13.61 -35.38
CA PRO A 305 16.04 -12.63 -36.44
C PRO A 305 14.96 -12.76 -37.50
N ASP A 306 14.58 -11.63 -38.06
CA ASP A 306 13.67 -11.58 -39.19
C ASP A 306 14.27 -12.35 -40.39
N PRO A 307 13.59 -13.40 -40.90
CA PRO A 307 14.08 -14.15 -42.06
C PRO A 307 14.21 -13.30 -43.34
N GLN A 308 13.40 -12.25 -43.50
CA GLN A 308 13.41 -11.37 -44.67
C GLN A 308 14.49 -10.28 -44.53
N PHE A 309 14.80 -9.87 -43.31
CA PHE A 309 15.77 -8.81 -43.00
C PHE A 309 16.76 -9.24 -41.89
N PRO A 310 17.62 -10.25 -42.13
CA PRO A 310 18.44 -10.88 -41.08
C PRO A 310 19.53 -9.98 -40.47
N ASN A 311 19.86 -8.87 -41.12
CA ASN A 311 20.83 -7.87 -40.63
C ASN A 311 20.17 -6.75 -39.83
N ALA A 312 18.84 -6.66 -39.82
CA ALA A 312 18.12 -5.69 -39.00
C ALA A 312 18.04 -6.16 -37.54
N PRO A 313 18.02 -5.24 -36.56
CA PRO A 313 17.94 -5.62 -35.14
C PRO A 313 16.64 -6.42 -34.87
N PRO A 314 16.71 -7.62 -34.25
CA PRO A 314 15.51 -8.40 -33.96
C PRO A 314 14.54 -7.68 -33.02
N ARG A 315 13.26 -8.05 -33.00
CA ARG A 315 12.33 -7.43 -32.05
C ARG A 315 12.59 -7.88 -30.62
N PRO A 316 12.44 -7.00 -29.61
CA PRO A 316 12.52 -7.40 -28.21
C PRO A 316 11.30 -8.25 -27.83
N THR A 317 11.48 -9.30 -27.04
CA THR A 317 10.40 -10.15 -26.50
C THR A 317 10.24 -9.98 -25.00
N VAL A 318 11.32 -9.60 -24.30
CA VAL A 318 11.31 -9.29 -22.87
C VAL A 318 12.15 -8.05 -22.61
N VAL A 319 11.65 -7.16 -21.76
CA VAL A 319 12.44 -6.07 -21.17
C VAL A 319 12.38 -6.24 -19.66
N ALA A 320 13.52 -6.55 -19.06
CA ALA A 320 13.64 -6.82 -17.65
C ALA A 320 14.57 -5.80 -16.97
N SER A 321 14.23 -5.40 -15.74
CA SER A 321 15.15 -4.61 -14.91
C SER A 321 14.84 -4.80 -13.42
N GLY A 322 15.81 -4.43 -12.59
CA GLY A 322 15.71 -4.51 -11.14
C GLY A 322 14.98 -3.30 -10.54
N TYR A 323 14.39 -3.48 -9.36
CA TYR A 323 13.96 -2.35 -8.53
C TYR A 323 15.12 -1.36 -8.28
N LEU A 324 14.78 -0.09 -8.12
CA LEU A 324 15.76 0.99 -7.95
C LEU A 324 15.31 2.05 -6.94
N ASN A 325 16.27 2.69 -6.26
CA ASN A 325 16.03 3.82 -5.37
C ASN A 325 16.16 5.13 -6.17
N ALA A 326 15.08 5.60 -6.79
CA ALA A 326 15.15 6.81 -7.63
C ALA A 326 14.47 8.03 -7.02
N ASN A 327 13.33 7.83 -6.35
CA ASN A 327 12.43 8.96 -6.13
C ASN A 327 12.50 9.48 -4.69
N SER A 328 12.03 10.71 -4.49
CA SER A 328 11.61 11.21 -3.18
C SER A 328 10.14 11.60 -3.22
N LEU A 329 9.40 11.23 -2.18
CA LEU A 329 7.99 11.57 -2.03
C LEU A 329 7.82 12.47 -0.81
N GLN A 330 7.17 13.61 -0.97
CA GLN A 330 6.85 14.51 0.14
C GLN A 330 5.35 14.77 0.20
N THR A 331 4.78 14.70 1.40
CA THR A 331 3.42 15.16 1.65
C THR A 331 3.36 16.05 2.88
N ASP A 332 2.53 17.08 2.82
CA ASP A 332 2.21 17.93 3.96
C ASP A 332 0.74 18.32 3.96
N GLY A 333 0.21 18.57 5.14
CA GLY A 333 -1.21 18.76 5.33
C GLY A 333 -1.57 19.29 6.71
N ILE A 334 -2.87 19.53 6.88
CA ILE A 334 -3.47 20.00 8.12
C ILE A 334 -4.49 18.95 8.56
N ASP A 335 -4.35 18.50 9.82
CA ASP A 335 -5.34 17.69 10.50
C ASP A 335 -6.08 18.52 11.55
N ILE A 336 -7.38 18.30 11.66
CA ILE A 336 -8.27 18.97 12.61
C ILE A 336 -9.07 17.89 13.35
N ASP A 337 -9.05 17.94 14.68
CA ASP A 337 -9.91 17.14 15.56
C ASP A 337 -10.75 18.11 16.40
N LEU A 338 -12.06 17.89 16.47
CA LEU A 338 -12.97 18.62 17.36
C LEU A 338 -13.84 17.63 18.10
N ARG A 339 -13.80 17.70 19.44
CA ARG A 339 -14.63 16.89 20.33
C ARG A 339 -15.56 17.78 21.12
N LEU A 340 -16.84 17.43 21.10
CA LEU A 340 -17.90 18.13 21.81
C LEU A 340 -18.63 17.18 22.76
N ARG A 341 -18.99 17.65 23.95
CA ARG A 341 -19.78 16.87 24.94
C ARG A 341 -20.79 17.76 25.64
N ALA A 342 -22.08 17.57 25.40
CA ALA A 342 -23.12 18.37 26.03
C ALA A 342 -24.13 17.50 26.78
N ASN A 343 -24.55 17.95 27.98
CA ASN A 343 -25.75 17.45 28.63
C ASN A 343 -26.89 18.42 28.28
N LEU A 344 -27.85 17.94 27.50
CA LEU A 344 -29.00 18.70 27.02
C LEU A 344 -30.23 18.43 27.91
N PRO A 345 -31.26 19.29 27.85
CA PRO A 345 -32.51 19.07 28.58
C PRO A 345 -33.14 17.70 28.31
N GLY A 346 -33.88 17.17 29.29
CA GLY A 346 -34.55 15.88 29.17
C GLY A 346 -33.63 14.67 29.34
N GLY A 347 -32.44 14.83 29.91
CA GLY A 347 -31.48 13.73 30.14
C GLY A 347 -30.74 13.27 28.89
N LEU A 348 -30.84 14.05 27.79
CA LEU A 348 -30.16 13.77 26.54
C LEU A 348 -28.69 14.15 26.64
N ARG A 349 -27.79 13.19 26.43
CA ARG A 349 -26.35 13.42 26.34
C ARG A 349 -25.91 13.40 24.89
N TYR A 350 -25.17 14.42 24.48
CA TYR A 350 -24.58 14.55 23.16
C TYR A 350 -23.06 14.41 23.22
N ARG A 351 -22.51 13.66 22.27
CA ARG A 351 -21.08 13.59 22.00
C ARG A 351 -20.85 13.76 20.50
N GLY A 352 -20.15 14.82 20.12
CA GLY A 352 -19.69 15.07 18.76
C GLY A 352 -18.20 14.79 18.61
N ASN A 353 -17.81 14.17 17.51
CA ASN A 353 -16.43 14.09 17.07
C ASN A 353 -16.35 14.47 15.58
N ILE A 354 -15.47 15.40 15.25
CA ILE A 354 -15.13 15.76 13.87
C ILE A 354 -13.64 15.54 13.69
N SER A 355 -13.26 14.69 12.74
CA SER A 355 -11.88 14.52 12.32
C SER A 355 -11.77 14.85 10.83
N ALA A 356 -10.93 15.80 10.44
CA ALA A 356 -10.77 16.22 9.06
C ALA A 356 -9.30 16.42 8.69
N THR A 357 -8.95 16.04 7.47
CA THR A 357 -7.61 16.21 6.89
C THR A 357 -7.72 17.01 5.60
N LYS A 358 -6.83 17.99 5.45
CA LYS A 358 -6.55 18.67 4.18
C LYS A 358 -5.11 18.36 3.76
N ILE A 359 -4.95 17.72 2.62
CA ILE A 359 -3.63 17.54 2.02
C ILE A 359 -3.30 18.84 1.25
N LEU A 360 -2.18 19.48 1.57
CA LEU A 360 -1.70 20.68 0.91
C LEU A 360 -0.81 20.33 -0.27
N SER A 361 0.12 19.40 -0.06
CA SER A 361 0.97 18.88 -1.13
C SER A 361 1.19 17.37 -1.02
N TRP A 362 1.40 16.77 -2.18
CA TRP A 362 1.80 15.39 -2.37
C TRP A 362 2.66 15.34 -3.63
N LYS A 363 3.96 15.50 -3.43
CA LYS A 363 4.93 15.69 -4.50
C LYS A 363 5.83 14.47 -4.65
N MET A 364 5.97 13.98 -5.88
CA MET A 364 7.01 13.04 -6.25
C MET A 364 8.10 13.76 -7.03
N THR A 365 9.35 13.54 -6.64
CA THR A 365 10.54 14.05 -7.33
C THR A 365 11.27 12.88 -7.96
N PHE A 366 11.50 12.97 -9.27
CA PHE A 366 12.23 11.99 -10.07
C PHE A 366 13.66 12.48 -10.35
N PRO A 367 14.63 11.57 -10.50
CA PRO A 367 15.99 11.91 -10.93
C PRO A 367 15.97 12.66 -12.27
N GLY A 368 16.85 13.66 -12.40
CA GLY A 368 16.98 14.48 -13.61
C GLY A 368 17.85 15.70 -13.35
N SER A 369 18.24 16.41 -14.41
CA SER A 369 18.96 17.69 -14.31
C SER A 369 18.30 18.74 -15.21
N PRO A 370 17.40 19.60 -14.69
CA PRO A 370 16.93 19.65 -13.28
C PRO A 370 16.03 18.46 -12.91
N PRO A 371 15.84 18.15 -11.61
CA PRO A 371 14.88 17.14 -11.17
C PRO A 371 13.46 17.46 -11.63
N VAL A 372 12.69 16.42 -11.96
CA VAL A 372 11.28 16.58 -12.36
C VAL A 372 10.40 16.39 -11.14
N GLU A 373 9.55 17.37 -10.84
CA GLU A 373 8.56 17.30 -9.77
C GLU A 373 7.15 17.12 -10.32
N GLN A 374 6.37 16.23 -9.70
CA GLN A 374 4.96 15.99 -10.00
C GLN A 374 4.12 16.18 -8.74
N GLN A 375 2.99 16.88 -8.84
CA GLN A 375 2.04 17.13 -7.76
C GLN A 375 0.75 16.35 -8.01
N TYR A 376 0.24 15.67 -6.98
CA TYR A 376 -0.89 14.75 -7.14
C TYR A 376 -2.16 15.16 -6.36
N VAL A 377 -2.09 16.16 -5.49
CA VAL A 377 -3.26 16.53 -4.68
C VAL A 377 -4.43 17.01 -5.54
N GLY A 378 -5.57 16.35 -5.36
CA GLY A 378 -6.81 16.62 -6.08
C GLY A 378 -6.95 15.82 -7.37
N THR A 379 -6.06 14.88 -7.66
CA THR A 379 -6.15 14.02 -8.84
C THR A 379 -6.18 12.54 -8.47
N GLU A 380 -6.47 11.68 -9.42
CA GLU A 380 -6.38 10.22 -9.30
C GLU A 380 -4.93 9.70 -9.30
N ALA A 381 -3.96 10.62 -9.25
CA ALA A 381 -2.54 10.33 -9.11
C ALA A 381 -2.12 10.21 -7.63
N PRO A 382 -0.95 9.61 -7.32
CA PRO A 382 -0.11 8.83 -8.23
C PRO A 382 -0.82 7.55 -8.65
N TYR A 383 -1.09 7.40 -9.95
CA TYR A 383 -1.87 6.29 -10.46
C TYR A 383 -1.10 4.97 -10.32
N ILE A 384 0.17 4.97 -10.69
CA ILE A 384 1.03 3.78 -10.70
C ILE A 384 1.27 3.26 -9.28
N LEU A 385 1.49 4.17 -8.32
CA LEU A 385 1.80 3.79 -6.93
C LEU A 385 0.56 3.50 -6.10
N SER A 386 -0.57 4.14 -6.39
CA SER A 386 -1.81 3.96 -5.63
C SER A 386 -2.81 3.02 -6.30
N SER A 387 -2.46 2.46 -7.48
CA SER A 387 -3.39 1.69 -8.32
C SER A 387 -4.69 2.45 -8.60
N GLY A 388 -4.56 3.74 -8.95
CA GLY A 388 -5.70 4.61 -9.22
C GLY A 388 -6.60 4.88 -8.00
N ALA A 389 -6.09 4.78 -6.78
CA ALA A 389 -6.83 5.24 -5.61
C ALA A 389 -6.91 6.78 -5.59
N GLY A 390 -5.84 7.48 -5.99
CA GLY A 390 -5.81 8.93 -6.05
C GLY A 390 -5.51 9.62 -4.72
N THR A 391 -5.41 10.95 -4.76
CA THR A 391 -5.03 11.80 -3.63
C THR A 391 -6.08 12.89 -3.40
N PRO A 392 -7.20 12.59 -2.71
CA PRO A 392 -8.26 13.57 -2.49
C PRO A 392 -7.75 14.70 -1.58
N ARG A 393 -8.12 15.94 -1.92
CA ARG A 393 -7.67 17.12 -1.16
C ARG A 393 -8.22 17.15 0.26
N TYR A 394 -9.47 16.68 0.45
CA TYR A 394 -10.15 16.68 1.74
C TYR A 394 -10.77 15.34 2.06
N ARG A 395 -10.62 14.94 3.33
CA ARG A 395 -11.37 13.84 3.93
C ARG A 395 -11.87 14.28 5.30
N ALA A 396 -13.09 13.90 5.65
CA ALA A 396 -13.64 14.23 6.97
C ALA A 396 -14.62 13.16 7.45
N ASN A 397 -14.60 12.90 8.75
CA ASN A 397 -15.59 12.09 9.45
C ASN A 397 -16.28 12.95 10.51
N PHE A 398 -17.59 12.79 10.63
CA PHE A 398 -18.43 13.50 11.58
C PHE A 398 -19.28 12.47 12.33
N ASP A 399 -18.94 12.20 13.58
CA ASP A 399 -19.65 11.28 14.45
C ASP A 399 -20.48 12.04 15.48
N ASN A 400 -21.78 11.82 15.50
CA ASN A 400 -22.72 12.48 16.39
C ASN A 400 -23.49 11.43 17.17
N THR A 401 -23.16 11.28 18.45
CA THR A 401 -23.79 10.30 19.34
C THR A 401 -24.73 10.99 20.31
N PHE A 402 -25.96 10.51 20.35
CA PHE A 402 -27.02 10.92 21.25
C PHE A 402 -27.32 9.75 22.19
N THR A 403 -27.47 10.03 23.48
CA THR A 403 -27.81 9.00 24.48
C THR A 403 -28.89 9.53 25.41
N ILE A 404 -29.99 8.81 25.53
CA ILE A 404 -31.09 9.13 26.43
C ILE A 404 -31.54 7.86 27.15
N GLY A 405 -31.40 7.85 28.48
CA GLY A 405 -31.63 6.64 29.28
C GLY A 405 -30.81 5.45 28.78
N ALA A 406 -31.50 4.38 28.38
CA ALA A 406 -30.92 3.14 27.88
C ALA A 406 -30.71 3.11 26.34
N ALA A 407 -31.11 4.17 25.63
CA ALA A 407 -31.01 4.28 24.18
C ALA A 407 -29.80 5.11 23.78
N THR A 408 -29.02 4.61 22.82
CA THR A 408 -27.94 5.35 22.17
C THR A 408 -28.12 5.29 20.65
N VAL A 409 -27.91 6.42 19.98
CA VAL A 409 -27.95 6.53 18.52
C VAL A 409 -26.73 7.34 18.07
N THR A 410 -26.00 6.82 17.09
CA THR A 410 -24.86 7.50 16.48
C THR A 410 -25.10 7.69 14.99
N ALA A 411 -24.97 8.94 14.54
CA ALA A 411 -24.94 9.32 13.15
C ALA A 411 -23.50 9.62 12.71
N THR A 412 -23.00 8.87 11.72
CA THR A 412 -21.65 9.02 11.19
C THR A 412 -21.71 9.45 9.73
N ALA A 413 -21.24 10.66 9.41
CA ALA A 413 -21.05 11.11 8.04
C ALA A 413 -19.57 11.00 7.66
N ARG A 414 -19.26 10.36 6.53
CA ARG A 414 -17.90 10.29 5.96
C ARG A 414 -17.88 11.00 4.62
N TYR A 415 -16.97 11.95 4.46
CA TYR A 415 -16.81 12.79 3.29
C TYR A 415 -15.45 12.59 2.64
N VAL A 416 -15.44 12.49 1.31
CA VAL A 416 -14.26 12.52 0.45
C VAL A 416 -14.50 13.56 -0.64
N SER A 417 -13.56 14.47 -0.85
CA SER A 417 -13.66 15.47 -1.91
C SER A 417 -13.56 14.84 -3.30
N GLY A 418 -14.13 15.52 -4.29
CA GLY A 418 -13.92 15.15 -5.70
C GLY A 418 -12.45 15.27 -6.11
N MET A 419 -12.13 14.63 -7.23
CA MET A 419 -10.77 14.56 -7.79
C MET A 419 -10.84 14.54 -9.32
N ASP A 420 -9.83 15.08 -9.97
CA ASP A 420 -9.69 14.97 -11.42
C ASP A 420 -9.12 13.60 -11.79
N GLN A 421 -9.66 12.96 -12.83
CA GLN A 421 -9.22 11.67 -13.36
C GLN A 421 -7.96 11.79 -14.23
N THR A 422 -6.99 12.54 -13.73
CA THR A 422 -5.71 12.79 -14.38
C THR A 422 -4.58 12.14 -13.58
N GLY A 423 -3.54 11.70 -14.29
CA GLY A 423 -2.38 11.08 -13.68
C GLY A 423 -1.15 11.24 -14.57
N VAL A 424 -0.34 12.26 -14.26
CA VAL A 424 0.89 12.57 -15.03
C VAL A 424 1.89 11.42 -15.00
N ASP A 425 1.86 10.58 -13.97
CA ASP A 425 2.70 9.39 -13.85
C ASP A 425 2.24 8.22 -14.76
N ALA A 426 1.01 8.25 -15.26
CA ALA A 426 0.47 7.27 -16.19
C ALA A 426 0.35 7.80 -17.63
N THR A 427 0.00 9.07 -17.81
CA THR A 427 -0.25 9.66 -19.14
C THR A 427 0.86 10.58 -19.63
N GLY A 428 1.82 10.95 -18.77
CA GLY A 428 2.79 11.99 -19.05
C GLY A 428 2.20 13.41 -19.09
N SER A 429 0.91 13.58 -18.78
CA SER A 429 0.19 14.86 -18.86
C SER A 429 -0.61 15.14 -17.60
N THR A 430 -0.63 16.40 -17.16
CA THR A 430 -1.40 16.86 -16.01
C THR A 430 -2.89 17.06 -16.32
N THR A 431 -3.25 17.11 -17.61
CA THR A 431 -4.61 17.40 -18.07
C THR A 431 -5.24 16.26 -18.84
N ALA A 432 -4.46 15.27 -19.28
CA ALA A 432 -5.00 14.12 -20.00
C ALA A 432 -5.76 13.19 -19.05
N CYS A 433 -6.98 12.85 -19.44
CA CYS A 433 -7.79 11.89 -18.72
C CYS A 433 -7.20 10.49 -18.83
N LEU A 434 -7.13 9.79 -17.70
CA LEU A 434 -6.66 8.41 -17.62
C LEU A 434 -7.47 7.45 -18.51
N TYR A 435 -8.74 7.76 -18.75
CA TYR A 435 -9.64 6.96 -19.59
C TYR A 435 -9.85 7.53 -21.02
N GLY A 436 -9.02 8.49 -21.43
CA GLY A 436 -9.12 9.14 -22.74
C GLY A 436 -10.32 10.08 -22.89
N THR A 437 -10.74 10.32 -24.13
CA THR A 437 -11.79 11.30 -24.48
C THR A 437 -13.22 10.73 -24.44
N ASN A 438 -13.38 9.46 -24.08
CA ASN A 438 -14.65 8.73 -24.13
C ASN A 438 -15.65 9.17 -23.05
N ILE A 439 -15.22 9.99 -22.07
CA ILE A 439 -16.06 10.44 -20.95
C ILE A 439 -16.02 11.96 -20.88
N THR A 440 -17.19 12.57 -20.84
CA THR A 440 -17.39 14.01 -21.05
C THR A 440 -17.01 14.89 -19.85
N ASN A 441 -16.47 14.32 -18.78
CA ASN A 441 -16.03 15.08 -17.61
C ASN A 441 -14.95 14.27 -16.87
N CYS A 442 -13.72 14.74 -16.94
CA CYS A 442 -12.50 14.11 -16.40
C CYS A 442 -12.44 14.18 -14.86
N HIS A 443 -13.55 13.90 -14.18
CA HIS A 443 -13.74 14.29 -12.80
C HIS A 443 -14.61 13.28 -12.04
N ILE A 444 -14.09 12.85 -10.89
CA ILE A 444 -14.79 12.06 -9.90
C ILE A 444 -15.48 13.03 -8.93
N ALA A 445 -16.80 12.97 -8.86
CA ALA A 445 -17.56 13.79 -7.92
C ALA A 445 -17.20 13.47 -6.45
N SER A 446 -17.44 14.43 -5.55
CA SER A 446 -17.32 14.19 -4.12
C SER A 446 -18.32 13.13 -3.63
N PHE A 447 -17.99 12.48 -2.53
CA PHE A 447 -18.79 11.39 -1.97
C PHE A 447 -18.99 11.58 -0.47
N THR A 448 -20.26 11.56 -0.06
CA THR A 448 -20.66 11.59 1.35
C THR A 448 -21.57 10.43 1.65
N VAL A 449 -21.21 9.62 2.64
CA VAL A 449 -22.04 8.53 3.16
C VAL A 449 -22.47 8.87 4.57
N LEU A 450 -23.76 8.68 4.86
CA LEU A 450 -24.33 8.81 6.19
C LEU A 450 -24.76 7.43 6.68
N ASP A 451 -24.24 7.03 7.84
CA ASP A 451 -24.63 5.82 8.54
C ASP A 451 -25.32 6.19 9.85
N LEU A 452 -26.35 5.41 10.21
CA LEU A 452 -26.98 5.44 11.52
C LEU A 452 -26.77 4.11 12.21
N THR A 453 -26.32 4.15 13.45
CA THR A 453 -26.24 2.98 14.32
C THR A 453 -26.93 3.29 15.64
N GLY A 454 -27.48 2.28 16.30
CA GLY A 454 -28.05 2.47 17.60
C GLY A 454 -28.09 1.19 18.43
N ASP A 455 -28.20 1.38 19.73
CA ASP A 455 -28.36 0.33 20.71
C ASP A 455 -29.40 0.72 21.76
N TYR A 456 -30.06 -0.30 22.30
CA TYR A 456 -31.01 -0.17 23.39
C TYR A 456 -30.78 -1.28 24.40
N LYS A 457 -30.51 -0.91 25.64
CA LYS A 457 -30.39 -1.88 26.75
C LYS A 457 -31.75 -2.08 27.41
N PHE A 458 -32.33 -3.26 27.23
CA PHE A 458 -33.57 -3.62 27.94
C PHE A 458 -33.29 -3.91 29.41
N THR A 459 -32.16 -4.58 29.68
CA THR A 459 -31.62 -4.86 31.01
C THR A 459 -30.09 -4.81 30.96
N ASP A 460 -29.42 -5.06 32.09
CA ASP A 460 -27.96 -5.19 32.13
C ASP A 460 -27.43 -6.42 31.36
N LYS A 461 -28.31 -7.38 31.06
CA LYS A 461 -27.97 -8.66 30.39
C LYS A 461 -28.51 -8.77 28.97
N ILE A 462 -29.52 -7.99 28.62
CA ILE A 462 -30.23 -8.09 27.33
C ILE A 462 -30.23 -6.72 26.65
N GLY A 463 -29.73 -6.68 25.42
CA GLY A 463 -29.74 -5.48 24.58
C GLY A 463 -30.01 -5.81 23.11
N ALA A 464 -30.53 -4.82 22.39
CA ALA A 464 -30.63 -4.87 20.93
C ALA A 464 -29.72 -3.80 20.31
N SER A 465 -29.21 -4.09 19.12
CA SER A 465 -28.49 -3.13 18.29
C SER A 465 -29.04 -3.15 16.87
N TRP A 466 -28.93 -2.01 16.20
CA TRP A 466 -29.30 -1.85 14.81
C TRP A 466 -28.30 -0.96 14.08
N ALA A 467 -28.15 -1.18 12.78
CA ALA A 467 -27.39 -0.31 11.89
C ALA A 467 -28.14 -0.14 10.57
N LEU A 468 -28.26 1.10 10.14
CA LEU A 468 -28.69 1.52 8.82
C LEU A 468 -27.51 2.23 8.15
N LEU A 469 -26.77 1.50 7.33
CA LEU A 469 -25.62 2.02 6.59
C LEU A 469 -26.08 2.63 5.27
N ASN A 470 -25.40 3.69 4.84
CA ASN A 470 -25.71 4.47 3.64
C ASN A 470 -27.20 4.84 3.57
N VAL A 471 -27.67 5.57 4.59
CA VAL A 471 -29.07 5.99 4.78
C VAL A 471 -29.64 6.63 3.52
N THR A 472 -28.84 7.47 2.85
CA THR A 472 -29.21 8.20 1.63
C THR A 472 -29.22 7.34 0.37
N ASN A 473 -28.81 6.07 0.47
CA ASN A 473 -28.66 5.14 -0.65
C ASN A 473 -27.83 5.75 -1.80
N ARG A 474 -26.77 6.49 -1.45
CA ARG A 474 -25.93 7.19 -2.43
C ARG A 474 -25.05 6.17 -3.12
N LEU A 475 -25.16 6.09 -4.45
CA LEU A 475 -24.27 5.27 -5.29
C LEU A 475 -22.88 5.92 -5.40
N PRO A 476 -21.83 5.12 -5.64
CA PRO A 476 -20.49 5.65 -5.77
C PRO A 476 -20.37 6.49 -7.05
N PRO A 477 -19.58 7.58 -7.04
CA PRO A 477 -19.24 8.30 -8.26
C PRO A 477 -18.58 7.38 -9.29
N LEU A 478 -18.89 7.61 -10.57
CA LEU A 478 -18.29 6.89 -11.69
C LEU A 478 -16.78 7.11 -11.70
N ASN A 479 -16.03 6.01 -11.66
CA ASN A 479 -14.58 6.03 -11.83
C ASN A 479 -14.10 4.84 -12.68
N PRO A 480 -14.09 4.97 -14.01
CA PRO A 480 -13.70 3.90 -14.93
C PRO A 480 -12.20 3.80 -15.13
N ALA A 481 -11.44 4.82 -14.71
CA ALA A 481 -9.99 4.78 -14.71
C ALA A 481 -9.44 3.92 -13.57
N ASN A 482 -10.24 3.55 -12.57
CA ASN A 482 -9.75 2.80 -11.43
C ASN A 482 -9.19 1.42 -11.82
N TYR A 483 -8.00 1.10 -11.29
CA TYR A 483 -7.27 -0.13 -11.60
C TYR A 483 -8.06 -1.42 -11.35
N ALA A 484 -8.96 -1.44 -10.37
CA ALA A 484 -9.75 -2.63 -10.05
C ALA A 484 -10.77 -3.01 -11.14
N GLY A 485 -10.99 -2.16 -12.16
CA GLY A 485 -11.88 -2.46 -13.28
C GLY A 485 -13.37 -2.48 -12.92
N VAL A 486 -13.75 -1.89 -11.78
CA VAL A 486 -15.12 -1.92 -11.25
C VAL A 486 -15.92 -0.63 -11.47
N ASN A 487 -15.40 0.31 -12.27
CA ASN A 487 -16.06 1.59 -12.60
C ASN A 487 -16.42 2.50 -11.41
N TYR A 488 -15.82 2.26 -10.24
CA TYR A 488 -15.82 3.17 -9.09
C TYR A 488 -14.49 3.06 -8.35
N ASN A 489 -14.23 4.00 -7.43
CA ASN A 489 -13.04 3.94 -6.59
C ASN A 489 -13.33 3.12 -5.31
N PRO A 490 -12.84 1.87 -5.17
CA PRO A 490 -13.13 1.04 -4.01
C PRO A 490 -12.44 1.52 -2.74
N THR A 491 -11.35 2.29 -2.85
CA THR A 491 -10.64 2.84 -1.69
C THR A 491 -11.51 3.85 -0.93
N TYR A 492 -12.26 4.68 -1.65
CA TYR A 492 -13.02 5.78 -1.04
C TYR A 492 -14.54 5.60 -1.11
N HIS A 493 -15.05 4.87 -2.09
CA HIS A 493 -16.48 4.86 -2.42
C HIS A 493 -17.15 3.49 -2.25
N PHE A 494 -16.48 2.52 -1.61
CA PHE A 494 -17.01 1.16 -1.43
C PHE A 494 -18.41 1.11 -0.81
N ALA A 495 -18.68 1.94 0.20
CA ALA A 495 -20.00 1.97 0.84
C ALA A 495 -21.16 2.33 -0.12
N GLY A 496 -20.86 2.95 -1.27
CA GLY A 496 -21.86 3.22 -2.30
C GLY A 496 -22.35 1.96 -3.00
N ILE A 497 -21.48 0.97 -3.26
CA ILE A 497 -21.87 -0.24 -4.01
C ILE A 497 -22.74 -1.18 -3.17
N LEU A 498 -22.56 -1.17 -1.84
CA LEU A 498 -23.44 -1.86 -0.91
C LEU A 498 -24.85 -1.25 -0.89
N GLY A 499 -24.99 0.03 -1.26
CA GLY A 499 -26.22 0.79 -1.12
C GLY A 499 -26.69 0.84 0.33
N ARG A 500 -27.99 1.08 0.53
CA ARG A 500 -28.62 1.07 1.85
C ARG A 500 -28.63 -0.35 2.42
N TYR A 501 -28.01 -0.54 3.57
CA TYR A 501 -27.88 -1.84 4.23
C TYR A 501 -28.37 -1.80 5.67
N TRP A 502 -29.17 -2.80 6.07
CA TRP A 502 -29.69 -2.94 7.43
C TRP A 502 -29.04 -4.11 8.15
N ARG A 503 -28.73 -3.92 9.43
CA ARG A 503 -28.30 -4.98 10.34
C ARG A 503 -29.05 -4.86 11.65
N LEU A 504 -29.50 -5.99 12.18
CA LEU A 504 -30.11 -6.10 13.50
C LEU A 504 -29.31 -7.11 14.32
N GLY A 505 -29.17 -6.85 15.62
CA GLY A 505 -28.47 -7.71 16.55
C GLY A 505 -29.19 -7.76 17.89
N LEU A 506 -29.15 -8.93 18.52
CA LEU A 506 -29.60 -9.14 19.89
C LEU A 506 -28.42 -9.72 20.67
N SER A 507 -28.12 -9.15 21.84
CA SER A 507 -27.12 -9.67 22.76
C SER A 507 -27.78 -10.15 24.04
N VAL A 508 -27.38 -11.34 24.49
CA VAL A 508 -27.81 -11.95 25.75
C VAL A 508 -26.56 -12.42 26.48
N GLN A 509 -26.33 -11.90 27.68
CA GLN A 509 -25.25 -12.29 28.58
C GLN A 509 -25.84 -13.07 29.75
N PHE A 510 -25.19 -14.17 30.13
CA PHE A 510 -25.67 -15.08 31.18
C PHE A 510 -24.98 -14.83 32.51
#